data_AF-A0A7V9J0S2-F1
#
_entry.id   AF-A0A7V9J0S2-F1
#
_cell.length_a   1.000
_cell.length_b   1.000
_cell.length_c   1.000
_cell.angle_alpha   90.00
_cell.angle_beta   90.00
_cell.angle_gamma   90.00
#
_symmetry.space_group_name_H-M   'P 1'
#
loop_
_entity.id
_entity.type
_entity.pdbx_description
1 polymer ?
#
loop_
_entity_poly.entity_id
_entity_poly.type
_entity_poly.pdbx_seq_one_letter_code
_entity_poly.pdbx_strand_id
1 'polypeptide(L)'
;MALVIGAAALVLMFALLIAAVVVTGNGEVSPSNRAFNEIPQDLIPLYQAASDTCEGMDWTLLAAVHRTETSFGRGTAVSSAGALGPMQFMPATWATYGVDGDGDGNIASDDVVDAVFGAANYLCANGAGDPTRLRAAVFNYNHSLDYVDEVLSIAASYGSVQVVSTTATRASGKSALSNPRILLSEAARSDIKKRIVDGRILSVLDLISRRFTIAVSVLKSGHSPYVSNTTNLSNHYFGRAVDIYAVNGQAVSPFSSDAYGLTSWLTQLPPGLSPSEIGSPFSGILFPGAFTDAAHKDHIHVGFD
;
A
#
# COMPACT_ATOMS: atom_id res chain seq x y z
N MET A 1 -35.92 38.03 -35.78
CA MET A 1 -35.80 37.13 -34.60
C MET A 1 -34.82 36.04 -34.95
N ALA A 2 -33.55 36.20 -34.57
CA ALA A 2 -32.54 35.15 -34.64
C ALA A 2 -32.35 34.61 -33.22
N LEU A 3 -32.50 33.29 -33.08
CA LEU A 3 -32.61 32.56 -31.82
C LEU A 3 -31.28 32.52 -31.05
N VAL A 4 -31.39 32.69 -29.74
CA VAL A 4 -30.37 32.44 -28.73
C VAL A 4 -30.22 30.92 -28.54
N ILE A 5 -29.15 30.32 -29.08
CA ILE A 5 -28.71 28.96 -28.70
C ILE A 5 -27.17 28.97 -28.70
N GLY A 6 -26.57 29.35 -27.57
CA GLY A 6 -25.10 29.45 -27.48
C GLY A 6 -24.48 29.17 -26.12
N ALA A 7 -25.27 28.93 -25.06
CA ALA A 7 -24.72 28.78 -23.70
C ALA A 7 -25.03 27.42 -23.04
N ALA A 8 -25.96 26.63 -23.58
CA ALA A 8 -26.33 25.35 -22.96
C ALA A 8 -25.47 24.15 -23.42
N ALA A 9 -24.75 24.25 -24.55
CA ALA A 9 -23.96 23.14 -25.08
C ALA A 9 -22.57 23.00 -24.44
N LEU A 10 -22.02 24.06 -23.83
CA LEU A 10 -20.70 24.02 -23.20
C LEU A 10 -20.77 23.58 -21.72
N VAL A 11 -21.88 23.83 -21.03
CA VAL A 11 -22.11 23.37 -19.64
C VAL A 11 -22.51 21.88 -19.60
N LEU A 12 -23.04 21.33 -20.69
CA LEU A 12 -23.37 19.91 -20.80
C LEU A 12 -22.17 19.01 -21.16
N MET A 13 -21.02 19.57 -21.55
CA MET A 13 -19.77 18.79 -21.71
C MET A 13 -19.02 18.56 -20.39
N PHE A 14 -19.38 19.28 -19.32
CA PHE A 14 -18.88 19.03 -17.96
C PHE A 14 -19.81 18.13 -17.13
N ALA A 15 -21.06 17.93 -17.56
CA ALA A 15 -22.06 17.11 -16.84
C ALA A 15 -22.24 15.68 -17.41
N LEU A 16 -21.50 15.31 -18.46
CA LEU A 16 -21.59 13.99 -19.12
C LEU A 16 -20.29 13.16 -19.07
N LEU A 17 -19.32 13.56 -18.25
CA LEU A 17 -18.14 12.76 -17.89
C LEU A 17 -18.32 12.00 -16.56
N ILE A 18 -19.57 11.74 -16.14
CA ILE A 18 -19.90 10.83 -15.02
C ILE A 18 -20.30 9.43 -15.52
N ALA A 19 -20.25 9.18 -16.83
CA ALA A 19 -20.54 7.87 -17.41
C ALA A 19 -19.29 7.29 -18.07
N ALA A 20 -18.79 6.19 -17.48
CA ALA A 20 -17.66 5.37 -17.91
C ALA A 20 -16.26 5.85 -17.48
N VAL A 21 -16.02 5.93 -16.17
CA VAL A 21 -14.78 5.31 -15.67
C VAL A 21 -14.90 3.83 -16.03
N VAL A 22 -14.30 3.45 -17.15
CA VAL A 22 -13.94 2.07 -17.40
C VAL A 22 -12.97 1.73 -16.27
N VAL A 23 -13.48 1.08 -15.23
CA VAL A 23 -12.66 0.43 -14.21
C VAL A 23 -11.82 -0.59 -14.96
N THR A 24 -10.61 -0.19 -15.35
CA THR A 24 -9.57 -1.12 -15.78
C THR A 24 -9.14 -1.86 -14.52
N GLY A 25 -9.86 -2.94 -14.21
CA GLY A 25 -9.66 -3.78 -13.04
C GLY A 25 -8.33 -4.53 -13.04
N ASN A 26 -7.22 -3.83 -12.93
CA ASN A 26 -5.89 -4.39 -12.75
C ASN A 26 -5.13 -3.65 -11.64
N GLY A 27 -5.43 -3.98 -10.38
CA GLY A 27 -4.47 -3.75 -9.29
C GLY A 27 -4.47 -2.39 -8.60
N GLU A 28 -5.38 -1.46 -8.94
CA GLU A 28 -5.50 -0.20 -8.20
C GLU A 28 -5.89 -0.43 -6.74
N VAL A 29 -5.06 0.11 -5.83
CA VAL A 29 -5.34 0.13 -4.40
C VAL A 29 -6.47 1.12 -4.16
N SER A 30 -7.53 0.70 -3.50
CA SER A 30 -8.67 1.59 -3.24
C SER A 30 -8.57 2.27 -1.88
N PRO A 31 -9.18 3.43 -1.69
CA PRO A 31 -9.15 4.12 -0.39
C PRO A 31 -9.74 3.25 0.72
N SER A 32 -9.05 3.15 1.84
CA SER A 32 -9.57 2.55 3.06
C SER A 32 -10.57 3.46 3.77
N ASN A 33 -11.29 2.93 4.78
CA ASN A 33 -12.11 3.76 5.66
C ASN A 33 -11.29 4.87 6.34
N ARG A 34 -10.02 4.57 6.69
CA ARG A 34 -9.12 5.57 7.26
C ARG A 34 -8.80 6.67 6.25
N ALA A 35 -8.53 6.31 4.99
CA ALA A 35 -8.32 7.28 3.92
C ALA A 35 -9.53 8.20 3.76
N PHE A 36 -10.75 7.64 3.70
CA PHE A 36 -11.98 8.44 3.59
C PHE A 36 -12.24 9.37 4.80
N ASN A 37 -11.74 9.01 5.98
CA ASN A 37 -11.93 9.80 7.20
C ASN A 37 -10.87 10.89 7.38
N GLU A 38 -9.62 10.65 6.96
CA GLU A 38 -8.51 11.57 7.19
C GLU A 38 -8.20 12.48 6.00
N ILE A 39 -8.33 11.98 4.77
CA ILE A 39 -7.95 12.69 3.56
C ILE A 39 -9.15 13.51 3.05
N PRO A 40 -8.98 14.82 2.77
CA PRO A 40 -9.95 15.58 1.99
C PRO A 40 -10.31 14.84 0.69
N GLN A 41 -11.59 14.55 0.47
CA GLN A 41 -12.03 13.59 -0.56
C GLN A 41 -11.67 14.04 -1.99
N ASP A 42 -11.58 15.35 -2.20
CA ASP A 42 -11.16 15.99 -3.44
C ASP A 42 -9.68 15.74 -3.77
N LEU A 43 -8.83 15.43 -2.78
CA LEU A 43 -7.42 15.12 -3.01
C LEU A 43 -7.17 13.67 -3.44
N ILE A 44 -8.10 12.74 -3.18
CA ILE A 44 -7.92 11.32 -3.56
C ILE A 44 -7.74 11.16 -5.08
N PRO A 45 -8.64 11.71 -5.93
CA PRO A 45 -8.45 11.64 -7.39
C PRO A 45 -7.15 12.30 -7.86
N LEU A 46 -6.71 13.38 -7.18
CA LEU A 46 -5.45 14.05 -7.49
C LEU A 46 -4.25 13.13 -7.24
N TYR A 47 -4.18 12.43 -6.10
CA TYR A 47 -3.09 11.50 -5.84
C TYR A 47 -3.08 10.33 -6.82
N GLN A 48 -4.26 9.82 -7.20
CA GLN A 48 -4.39 8.75 -8.19
C GLN A 48 -3.83 9.20 -9.54
N ALA A 49 -4.30 10.34 -10.05
CA ALA A 49 -3.83 10.91 -11.31
C ALA A 49 -2.31 11.21 -11.30
N ALA A 50 -1.79 11.74 -10.20
CA ALA A 50 -0.35 11.97 -10.06
C ALA A 50 0.45 10.67 -10.01
N SER A 51 -0.05 9.63 -9.33
CA SER A 51 0.63 8.33 -9.28
C SER A 51 0.65 7.61 -10.63
N ASP A 52 -0.35 7.82 -11.49
CA ASP A 52 -0.41 7.24 -12.83
C ASP A 52 0.72 7.71 -13.75
N THR A 53 1.41 8.81 -13.39
CA THR A 53 2.62 9.28 -14.09
C THR A 53 3.86 8.40 -13.81
N CYS A 54 3.78 7.48 -12.85
CA CYS A 54 4.87 6.59 -12.45
C CYS A 54 4.41 5.14 -12.33
N GLU A 55 4.86 4.29 -13.26
CA GLU A 55 4.54 2.86 -13.23
C GLU A 55 4.93 2.23 -11.88
N GLY A 56 3.93 1.63 -11.21
CA GLY A 56 4.11 0.92 -9.95
C GLY A 56 4.07 1.78 -8.69
N MET A 57 3.96 3.11 -8.80
CA MET A 57 3.76 3.97 -7.63
C MET A 57 2.33 3.84 -7.10
N ASP A 58 2.20 3.76 -5.79
CA ASP A 58 0.89 3.71 -5.11
C ASP A 58 0.49 5.13 -4.68
N TRP A 59 -0.71 5.60 -5.09
CA TRP A 59 -1.23 6.93 -4.73
C TRP A 59 -1.23 7.22 -3.22
N THR A 60 -1.37 6.17 -2.40
CA THR A 60 -1.34 6.30 -0.94
C THR A 60 0.00 6.82 -0.41
N LEU A 61 1.09 6.65 -1.17
CA LEU A 61 2.39 7.23 -0.86
C LEU A 61 2.34 8.76 -0.92
N LEU A 62 1.74 9.32 -1.96
CA LEU A 62 1.60 10.78 -2.14
C LEU A 62 0.72 11.37 -1.05
N ALA A 63 -0.39 10.71 -0.73
CA ALA A 63 -1.25 11.09 0.39
C ALA A 63 -0.50 11.05 1.73
N ALA A 64 0.32 10.02 1.96
CA ALA A 64 1.10 9.90 3.19
C ALA A 64 2.15 11.00 3.31
N VAL A 65 2.87 11.33 2.23
CA VAL A 65 3.82 12.46 2.21
C VAL A 65 3.07 13.77 2.48
N HIS A 66 1.97 14.05 1.78
CA HIS A 66 1.20 15.29 1.99
C HIS A 66 0.67 15.43 3.43
N ARG A 67 0.25 14.31 4.04
CA ARG A 67 -0.12 14.28 5.45
C ARG A 67 1.05 14.62 6.36
N THR A 68 2.19 13.96 6.16
CA THR A 68 3.35 14.10 7.04
C THR A 68 3.97 15.48 6.92
N GLU A 69 4.01 16.05 5.71
CA GLU A 69 4.57 17.38 5.47
C GLU A 69 3.70 18.51 6.04
N THR A 70 2.39 18.49 5.75
CA THR A 70 1.52 19.64 6.05
C THR A 70 0.13 19.27 6.52
N SER A 71 -0.15 18.01 6.86
CA SER A 71 -1.49 17.55 7.22
C SER A 71 -2.54 17.90 6.15
N PHE A 72 -2.18 17.72 4.88
CA PHE A 72 -2.98 18.09 3.71
C PHE A 72 -3.15 19.62 3.53
N GLY A 73 -2.05 20.37 3.61
CA GLY A 73 -2.04 21.83 3.42
C GLY A 73 -2.54 22.66 4.62
N ARG A 74 -2.82 22.02 5.76
CA ARG A 74 -3.22 22.70 7.02
C ARG A 74 -2.02 23.19 7.85
N GLY A 75 -0.83 22.73 7.49
CA GLY A 75 0.45 23.09 8.12
C GLY A 75 0.98 24.45 7.68
N THR A 76 2.25 24.71 7.99
CA THR A 76 2.90 25.98 7.62
C THR A 76 3.27 25.96 6.14
N ALA A 77 2.95 27.01 5.38
CA ALA A 77 3.27 27.07 3.95
C ALA A 77 4.78 27.25 3.65
N VAL A 78 5.55 27.80 4.59
CA VAL A 78 7.01 27.93 4.49
C VAL A 78 7.65 27.49 5.82
N SER A 79 8.43 26.42 5.79
CA SER A 79 9.09 25.92 7.01
C SER A 79 10.25 26.82 7.45
N SER A 80 10.71 26.65 8.69
CA SER A 80 11.91 27.32 9.20
C SER A 80 13.19 26.99 8.41
N ALA A 81 13.21 25.87 7.69
CA ALA A 81 14.29 25.48 6.79
C ALA A 81 14.14 26.07 5.37
N GLY A 82 13.03 26.77 5.08
CA GLY A 82 12.76 27.37 3.78
C GLY A 82 12.10 26.44 2.76
N ALA A 83 11.56 25.30 3.21
CA ALA A 83 10.78 24.41 2.36
C ALA A 83 9.37 24.99 2.12
N LEU A 84 8.85 24.84 0.91
CA LEU A 84 7.70 25.56 0.37
C LEU A 84 6.51 24.64 0.09
N GLY A 85 5.32 25.17 0.36
CA GLY A 85 4.06 24.63 -0.11
C GLY A 85 3.60 23.33 0.56
N PRO A 86 2.48 22.75 0.08
CA PRO A 86 1.82 21.60 0.70
C PRO A 86 2.70 20.35 0.78
N MET A 87 3.64 20.18 -0.16
CA MET A 87 4.57 19.05 -0.21
C MET A 87 5.98 19.41 0.32
N GLN A 88 6.14 20.60 0.90
CA GLN A 88 7.37 21.05 1.57
C GLN A 88 8.65 20.88 0.74
N PHE A 89 8.63 21.36 -0.50
CA PHE A 89 9.80 21.30 -1.36
C PHE A 89 10.86 22.34 -1.00
N MET A 90 12.13 21.92 -0.96
CA MET A 90 13.24 22.88 -0.99
C MET A 90 13.32 23.55 -2.38
N PRO A 91 13.66 24.86 -2.48
CA PRO A 91 13.65 25.58 -3.75
C PRO A 91 14.49 24.93 -4.87
N ALA A 92 15.67 24.39 -4.54
CA ALA A 92 16.52 23.71 -5.52
C ALA A 92 15.91 22.38 -6.02
N THR A 93 15.21 21.66 -5.14
CA THR A 93 14.47 20.46 -5.51
C THR A 93 13.31 20.83 -6.43
N TRP A 94 12.53 21.86 -6.07
CA TRP A 94 11.43 22.34 -6.89
C TRP A 94 11.89 22.75 -8.30
N ALA A 95 13.02 23.45 -8.40
CA ALA A 95 13.59 23.85 -9.70
C ALA A 95 13.93 22.66 -10.63
N THR A 96 14.09 21.45 -10.08
CA THR A 96 14.42 20.24 -10.85
C THR A 96 13.18 19.37 -11.11
N TYR A 97 12.28 19.27 -10.14
CA TYR A 97 11.19 18.29 -10.14
C TYR A 97 9.79 18.87 -10.22
N GLY A 98 9.64 20.20 -10.07
CA GLY A 98 8.36 20.88 -10.25
C GLY A 98 7.82 20.66 -11.65
N VAL A 99 6.51 20.46 -11.73
CA VAL A 99 5.77 20.19 -12.97
C VAL A 99 4.47 20.96 -12.95
N ASP A 100 4.03 21.40 -14.12
CA ASP A 100 2.70 21.97 -14.38
C ASP A 100 1.72 20.79 -14.42
N GLY A 101 1.09 20.52 -13.27
CA GLY A 101 0.27 19.34 -13.04
C GLY A 101 -1.15 19.48 -13.58
N ASP A 102 -1.67 20.71 -13.66
CA ASP A 102 -3.01 21.01 -14.16
C ASP A 102 -3.05 21.61 -15.58
N GLY A 103 -1.88 21.98 -16.13
CA GLY A 103 -1.73 22.50 -17.48
C GLY A 103 -2.07 23.98 -17.62
N ASP A 104 -2.06 24.75 -16.52
CA ASP A 104 -2.39 26.18 -16.53
C ASP A 104 -1.25 27.09 -17.04
N GLY A 105 -0.06 26.52 -17.22
CA GLY A 105 1.15 27.21 -17.70
C GLY A 105 2.00 27.85 -16.60
N ASN A 106 1.63 27.71 -15.33
CA ASN A 106 2.40 28.10 -14.16
C ASN A 106 2.96 26.84 -13.48
N ILE A 107 4.16 26.95 -12.88
CA ILE A 107 4.76 25.86 -12.10
C ILE A 107 5.03 26.38 -10.70
N ALA A 108 4.06 26.18 -9.81
CA ALA A 108 4.00 26.84 -8.50
C ALA A 108 4.06 25.81 -7.35
N SER A 109 5.08 25.90 -6.49
CA SER A 109 5.24 24.96 -5.38
C SER A 109 4.14 25.06 -4.32
N ASP A 110 3.43 26.20 -4.28
CA ASP A 110 2.30 26.47 -3.39
C ASP A 110 0.94 26.11 -4.01
N ASP A 111 0.89 25.81 -5.31
CA ASP A 111 -0.26 25.13 -5.91
C ASP A 111 -0.26 23.65 -5.53
N VAL A 112 -1.41 23.14 -5.07
CA VAL A 112 -1.51 21.78 -4.55
C VAL A 112 -1.41 20.72 -5.65
N VAL A 113 -1.91 21.01 -6.85
CA VAL A 113 -1.86 20.08 -7.98
C VAL A 113 -0.42 19.94 -8.43
N ASP A 114 0.24 21.06 -8.72
CA ASP A 114 1.65 21.10 -9.10
C ASP A 114 2.54 20.45 -8.05
N ALA A 115 2.34 20.78 -6.77
CA ALA A 115 3.14 20.22 -5.69
C ALA A 115 2.99 18.69 -5.59
N VAL A 116 1.78 18.16 -5.73
CA VAL A 116 1.54 16.71 -5.69
C VAL A 116 2.14 16.00 -6.91
N PHE A 117 1.99 16.55 -8.11
CA PHE A 117 2.62 16.01 -9.31
C PHE A 117 4.15 16.13 -9.26
N GLY A 118 4.69 17.20 -8.67
CA GLY A 118 6.12 17.36 -8.43
C GLY A 118 6.66 16.32 -7.44
N ALA A 119 5.89 15.98 -6.41
CA ALA A 119 6.21 14.90 -5.48
C ALA A 119 6.19 13.53 -6.16
N ALA A 120 5.20 13.26 -7.02
CA ALA A 120 5.18 12.05 -7.82
C ALA A 120 6.40 11.94 -8.72
N ASN A 121 6.76 13.02 -9.44
CA ASN A 121 7.94 13.08 -10.28
C ASN A 121 9.24 12.82 -9.49
N TYR A 122 9.42 13.51 -8.34
CA TYR A 122 10.57 13.32 -7.46
C TYR A 122 10.68 11.87 -6.96
N LEU A 123 9.62 11.34 -6.37
CA LEU A 123 9.61 10.00 -5.80
C LEU A 123 9.82 8.94 -6.88
N CYS A 124 9.24 9.14 -8.07
CA CYS A 124 9.41 8.24 -9.21
C CYS A 124 10.87 8.19 -9.67
N ALA A 125 11.50 9.35 -9.87
CA ALA A 125 12.91 9.45 -10.24
C ALA A 125 13.84 8.76 -9.22
N ASN A 126 13.42 8.69 -7.96
CA ASN A 126 14.16 8.03 -6.88
C ASN A 126 13.79 6.53 -6.68
N GLY A 127 12.86 5.99 -7.48
CA GLY A 127 12.55 4.57 -7.54
C GLY A 127 11.30 4.13 -6.76
N ALA A 128 10.39 5.04 -6.42
CA ALA A 128 9.18 4.70 -5.66
C ALA A 128 8.20 3.76 -6.40
N GLY A 129 8.34 3.57 -7.72
CA GLY A 129 7.59 2.56 -8.47
C GLY A 129 8.03 1.10 -8.22
N ASP A 130 9.21 0.91 -7.62
CA ASP A 130 9.74 -0.40 -7.23
C ASP A 130 9.71 -0.55 -5.70
N PRO A 131 8.90 -1.47 -5.13
CA PRO A 131 8.84 -1.68 -3.69
C PRO A 131 10.16 -2.03 -3.03
N THR A 132 11.12 -2.59 -3.78
CA THR A 132 12.46 -2.88 -3.25
C THR A 132 13.30 -1.61 -3.06
N ARG A 133 12.94 -0.52 -3.75
CA ARG A 133 13.58 0.80 -3.70
C ARG A 133 12.73 1.86 -2.99
N LEU A 134 11.48 1.55 -2.67
CA LEU A 134 10.52 2.47 -2.08
C LEU A 134 11.05 3.16 -0.81
N ARG A 135 11.64 2.40 0.13
CA ARG A 135 12.25 2.99 1.34
C ARG A 135 13.34 4.00 1.02
N ALA A 136 14.20 3.70 0.04
CA ALA A 136 15.27 4.60 -0.38
C ALA A 136 14.72 5.85 -1.08
N ALA A 137 13.64 5.72 -1.85
CA ALA A 137 12.98 6.85 -2.49
C ALA A 137 12.41 7.83 -1.48
N VAL A 138 11.75 7.33 -0.43
CA VAL A 138 11.23 8.16 0.67
C VAL A 138 12.38 8.78 1.50
N PHE A 139 13.47 8.04 1.72
CA PHE A 139 14.65 8.58 2.40
C PHE A 139 15.31 9.72 1.62
N ASN A 140 15.33 9.64 0.28
CA ASN A 140 15.83 10.74 -0.53
C ASN A 140 14.94 11.98 -0.41
N TYR A 141 13.62 11.79 -0.31
CA TYR A 141 12.66 12.87 -0.06
C TYR A 141 12.95 13.57 1.28
N ASN A 142 13.17 12.79 2.33
CA ASN A 142 13.57 13.27 3.66
C ASN A 142 14.53 12.28 4.33
N HIS A 143 15.75 12.73 4.65
CA HIS A 143 16.86 11.90 5.15
C HIS A 143 16.71 11.50 6.63
N SER A 144 15.49 11.16 7.05
CA SER A 144 15.13 10.68 8.37
C SER A 144 14.51 9.30 8.28
N LEU A 145 15.08 8.31 8.96
CA LEU A 145 14.50 6.96 9.01
C LEU A 145 13.13 6.98 9.71
N ASP A 146 12.94 7.83 10.72
CA ASP A 146 11.65 8.00 11.39
C ASP A 146 10.58 8.52 10.42
N TYR A 147 10.95 9.45 9.54
CA TYR A 147 10.05 9.96 8.49
C TYR A 147 9.68 8.85 7.50
N VAL A 148 10.67 8.05 7.06
CA VAL A 148 10.43 6.90 6.17
C VAL A 148 9.43 5.93 6.80
N ASP A 149 9.65 5.60 8.07
CA ASP A 149 8.81 4.67 8.82
C ASP A 149 7.39 5.21 9.00
N GLU A 150 7.24 6.50 9.32
CA GLU A 150 5.94 7.16 9.43
C GLU A 150 5.19 7.16 8.09
N VAL A 151 5.81 7.64 7.02
CA VAL A 151 5.18 7.74 5.69
C VAL A 151 4.74 6.37 5.18
N LEU A 152 5.59 5.35 5.25
CA LEU A 152 5.24 4.02 4.75
C LEU A 152 4.16 3.33 5.58
N SER A 153 4.16 3.54 6.90
CA SER A 153 3.10 3.06 7.79
C SER A 153 1.76 3.73 7.48
N ILE A 154 1.74 5.06 7.30
CA ILE A 154 0.53 5.80 6.90
C ILE A 154 0.04 5.32 5.54
N ALA A 155 0.93 5.25 4.55
CA ALA A 155 0.58 4.83 3.19
C ALA A 155 -0.10 3.45 3.23
N ALA A 156 0.50 2.48 3.92
CA ALA A 156 -0.07 1.13 4.07
C ALA A 156 -1.50 1.15 4.62
N SER A 157 -1.80 2.06 5.55
CA SER A 157 -3.12 2.19 6.16
C SER A 157 -4.18 2.88 5.29
N TYR A 158 -3.77 3.63 4.26
CA TYR A 158 -4.68 4.31 3.34
C TYR A 158 -5.17 3.43 2.19
N GLY A 159 -4.49 2.32 1.95
CA GLY A 159 -4.89 1.36 0.93
C GLY A 159 -5.80 0.26 1.45
N SER A 160 -6.75 -0.17 0.61
CA SER A 160 -7.59 -1.35 0.79
C SER A 160 -7.68 -2.16 -0.51
N VAL A 161 -7.99 -3.45 -0.39
CA VAL A 161 -8.23 -4.32 -1.54
C VAL A 161 -9.73 -4.28 -1.89
N GLN A 162 -10.08 -3.78 -3.08
CA GLN A 162 -11.41 -4.03 -3.63
C GLN A 162 -11.42 -5.41 -4.29
N VAL A 163 -12.22 -6.32 -3.73
CA VAL A 163 -12.59 -7.53 -4.45
C VAL A 163 -13.81 -7.16 -5.28
N VAL A 164 -13.59 -6.80 -6.54
CA VAL A 164 -14.68 -6.73 -7.51
C VAL A 164 -15.28 -8.13 -7.57
N SER A 165 -16.58 -8.24 -7.26
CA SER A 165 -17.36 -9.48 -7.23
C SER A 165 -17.47 -10.08 -8.64
N THR A 166 -16.36 -10.63 -9.09
CA THR A 166 -16.23 -11.52 -10.23
C THR A 166 -15.48 -12.71 -9.65
N THR A 167 -15.95 -13.92 -9.93
CA THR A 167 -15.40 -15.19 -9.46
C THR A 167 -13.87 -15.12 -9.32
N ALA A 168 -13.38 -14.77 -8.12
CA ALA A 168 -11.98 -14.45 -7.95
C ALA A 168 -11.21 -15.72 -8.29
N THR A 169 -10.47 -15.68 -9.40
CA THR A 169 -9.64 -16.81 -9.79
C THR A 169 -8.63 -16.95 -8.66
N ARG A 170 -8.81 -17.96 -7.78
CA ARG A 170 -7.89 -18.23 -6.67
C ARG A 170 -6.47 -18.19 -7.22
N ALA A 171 -5.61 -17.39 -6.61
CA ALA A 171 -4.23 -17.28 -7.05
C ALA A 171 -3.62 -18.68 -7.09
N SER A 172 -2.98 -19.03 -8.21
CA SER A 172 -2.41 -20.36 -8.39
C SER A 172 -1.04 -20.45 -7.74
N GLY A 173 -0.65 -21.67 -7.34
CA GLY A 173 0.70 -21.92 -6.84
C GLY A 173 1.80 -21.54 -7.85
N LYS A 174 1.50 -21.57 -9.15
CA LYS A 174 2.41 -21.10 -10.19
C LYS A 174 2.69 -19.59 -10.07
N SER A 175 1.66 -18.77 -9.83
CA SER A 175 1.80 -17.32 -9.63
C SER A 175 2.74 -17.04 -8.47
N ALA A 176 2.48 -17.65 -7.31
CA ALA A 176 3.30 -17.47 -6.12
C ALA A 176 4.76 -17.91 -6.32
N LEU A 177 5.02 -19.00 -7.04
CA LEU A 177 6.37 -19.53 -7.29
C LEU A 177 7.22 -18.65 -8.23
N SER A 178 6.58 -17.94 -9.17
CA SER A 178 7.24 -17.08 -10.16
C SER A 178 7.28 -15.60 -9.78
N ASN A 179 6.56 -15.19 -8.73
CA ASN A 179 6.47 -13.80 -8.34
C ASN A 179 7.75 -13.36 -7.61
N PRO A 180 8.52 -12.38 -8.14
CA PRO A 180 9.77 -11.94 -7.53
C PRO A 180 9.56 -11.19 -6.20
N ARG A 181 8.34 -10.70 -5.92
CA ARG A 181 7.99 -10.03 -4.67
C ARG A 181 7.62 -11.00 -3.54
N ILE A 182 7.64 -12.31 -3.80
CA ILE A 182 7.40 -13.35 -2.80
C ILE A 182 8.63 -14.25 -2.70
N LEU A 183 9.50 -13.95 -1.73
CA LEU A 183 10.67 -14.75 -1.43
C LEU A 183 10.25 -15.96 -0.59
N LEU A 184 10.32 -17.15 -1.17
CA LEU A 184 9.89 -18.40 -0.53
C LEU A 184 11.10 -19.21 -0.07
N SER A 185 11.08 -19.69 1.18
CA SER A 185 11.98 -20.74 1.65
C SER A 185 11.88 -22.01 0.80
N GLU A 186 12.90 -22.88 0.85
CA GLU A 186 12.87 -24.15 0.12
C GLU A 186 11.67 -25.04 0.52
N ALA A 187 11.36 -25.08 1.82
CA ALA A 187 10.21 -25.81 2.36
C ALA A 187 8.88 -25.25 1.83
N ALA A 188 8.69 -23.92 1.89
CA ALA A 188 7.50 -23.25 1.36
C ALA A 188 7.34 -23.48 -0.15
N ARG A 189 8.44 -23.40 -0.92
CA ARG A 189 8.43 -23.74 -2.36
C ARG A 189 7.99 -25.19 -2.60
N SER A 190 8.49 -26.13 -1.81
CA SER A 190 8.11 -27.55 -1.88
C SER A 190 6.62 -27.74 -1.60
N ASP A 191 6.08 -27.10 -0.57
CA ASP A 191 4.66 -27.21 -0.19
C ASP A 191 3.72 -26.73 -1.31
N ILE A 192 4.05 -25.60 -1.93
CA ILE A 192 3.27 -25.07 -3.07
C ILE A 192 3.34 -26.04 -4.26
N LYS A 193 4.52 -26.58 -4.58
CA LYS A 193 4.69 -27.56 -5.67
C LYS A 193 3.89 -28.85 -5.44
N LYS A 194 3.82 -29.30 -4.18
CA LYS A 194 3.03 -30.47 -3.76
C LYS A 194 1.52 -30.21 -3.72
N ARG A 195 1.09 -28.95 -3.87
CA ARG A 195 -0.31 -28.51 -3.82
C ARG A 195 -0.98 -28.83 -2.48
N ILE A 196 -0.22 -28.71 -1.39
CA ILE A 196 -0.67 -28.97 -0.01
C ILE A 196 -0.87 -27.69 0.80
N VAL A 197 -1.09 -26.55 0.12
CA VAL A 197 -1.31 -25.22 0.69
C VAL A 197 -2.71 -24.75 0.30
N ASP A 198 -3.46 -24.17 1.24
CA ASP A 198 -4.79 -23.62 1.01
C ASP A 198 -4.73 -22.50 -0.04
N GLY A 199 -5.70 -22.52 -0.96
CA GLY A 199 -5.81 -21.49 -2.00
C GLY A 199 -6.07 -20.07 -1.45
N ARG A 200 -6.61 -19.95 -0.23
CA ARG A 200 -6.76 -18.67 0.48
C ARG A 200 -5.39 -18.07 0.81
N ILE A 201 -4.45 -18.88 1.32
CA ILE A 201 -3.08 -18.44 1.60
C ILE A 201 -2.40 -17.96 0.32
N LEU A 202 -2.51 -18.72 -0.78
CA LEU A 202 -1.95 -18.29 -2.06
C LEU A 202 -2.56 -16.96 -2.55
N SER A 203 -3.86 -16.75 -2.34
CA SER A 203 -4.56 -15.52 -2.72
C SER A 203 -4.13 -14.33 -1.85
N VAL A 204 -3.95 -14.53 -0.55
CA VAL A 204 -3.40 -13.50 0.36
C VAL A 204 -1.97 -13.13 -0.06
N LEU A 205 -1.12 -14.11 -0.34
CA LEU A 205 0.26 -13.84 -0.80
C LEU A 205 0.29 -13.05 -2.12
N ASP A 206 -0.58 -13.39 -3.08
CA ASP A 206 -0.73 -12.63 -4.32
C ASP A 206 -1.12 -11.18 -4.05
N LEU A 207 -2.10 -10.95 -3.17
CA LEU A 207 -2.56 -9.61 -2.81
C LEU A 207 -1.48 -8.80 -2.09
N ILE A 208 -0.80 -9.40 -1.10
CA ILE A 208 0.32 -8.76 -0.40
C ILE A 208 1.38 -8.33 -1.41
N SER A 209 1.72 -9.20 -2.38
CA SER A 209 2.78 -8.94 -3.36
C SER A 209 2.53 -7.73 -4.27
N ARG A 210 1.27 -7.29 -4.42
CA ARG A 210 0.94 -6.10 -5.22
C ARG A 210 1.49 -4.82 -4.59
N ARG A 211 1.63 -4.80 -3.27
CA ARG A 211 2.03 -3.62 -2.49
C ARG A 211 3.33 -3.80 -1.71
N PHE A 212 3.64 -5.02 -1.31
CA PHE A 212 4.80 -5.33 -0.46
C PHE A 212 5.67 -6.38 -1.13
N THR A 213 6.98 -6.34 -0.86
CA THR A 213 7.83 -7.52 -1.02
C THR A 213 7.84 -8.30 0.29
N ILE A 214 7.67 -9.61 0.26
CA ILE A 214 7.63 -10.44 1.48
C ILE A 214 8.59 -11.62 1.40
N ALA A 215 9.11 -12.03 2.56
CA ALA A 215 9.83 -13.27 2.71
C ALA A 215 9.07 -14.24 3.63
N VAL A 216 8.75 -15.40 3.07
CA VAL A 216 7.94 -16.46 3.69
C VAL A 216 8.85 -17.57 4.19
N SER A 217 8.80 -17.86 5.49
CA SER A 217 9.57 -18.91 6.12
C SER A 217 8.85 -20.26 6.04
N VAL A 218 7.57 -20.28 6.43
CA VAL A 218 6.81 -21.52 6.67
C VAL A 218 5.41 -21.41 6.06
N LEU A 219 4.96 -22.50 5.43
CA LEU A 219 3.56 -22.72 5.04
C LEU A 219 2.98 -23.95 5.75
N LYS A 220 3.66 -25.10 5.63
CA LYS A 220 3.29 -26.34 6.32
C LYS A 220 4.51 -27.12 6.80
N SER A 221 5.43 -27.43 5.88
CA SER A 221 6.65 -28.17 6.19
C SER A 221 7.64 -27.29 6.95
N GLY A 222 8.34 -27.86 7.93
CA GLY A 222 9.29 -27.14 8.78
C GLY A 222 8.68 -26.54 10.05
N HIS A 223 7.39 -26.80 10.32
CA HIS A 223 6.69 -26.37 11.53
C HIS A 223 6.16 -27.56 12.34
N SER A 224 6.04 -27.38 13.65
CA SER A 224 5.38 -28.34 14.54
C SER A 224 3.93 -28.60 14.09
N PRO A 225 3.41 -29.83 14.14
CA PRO A 225 1.99 -30.07 13.88
C PRO A 225 1.08 -29.39 14.93
N TYR A 226 1.62 -29.06 16.11
CA TYR A 226 0.86 -28.52 17.24
C TYR A 226 1.16 -27.03 17.50
N VAL A 227 0.14 -26.31 17.98
CA VAL A 227 0.30 -24.97 18.55
C VAL A 227 1.21 -25.05 19.79
N SER A 228 2.10 -24.07 19.95
CA SER A 228 3.13 -24.05 20.99
C SER A 228 2.56 -24.36 22.38
N ASN A 229 3.16 -25.33 23.07
CA ASN A 229 2.76 -25.80 24.39
C ASN A 229 1.32 -26.35 24.50
N THR A 230 0.74 -26.83 23.40
CA THR A 230 -0.58 -27.48 23.39
C THR A 230 -0.56 -28.80 22.59
N THR A 231 -1.69 -29.52 22.59
CA THR A 231 -1.95 -30.65 21.70
C THR A 231 -2.90 -30.31 20.55
N ASN A 232 -3.26 -29.03 20.40
CA ASN A 232 -4.12 -28.56 19.33
C ASN A 232 -3.33 -28.50 18.03
N LEU A 233 -3.89 -29.01 16.93
CA LEU A 233 -3.25 -28.94 15.63
C LEU A 233 -3.20 -27.48 15.14
N SER A 234 -2.04 -27.06 14.66
CA SER A 234 -1.82 -25.71 14.10
C SER A 234 -2.44 -25.59 12.71
N ASN A 235 -2.82 -24.38 12.29
CA ASN A 235 -3.21 -24.11 10.91
C ASN A 235 -2.09 -24.41 9.90
N HIS A 236 -0.81 -24.37 10.30
CA HIS A 236 0.30 -24.88 9.47
C HIS A 236 0.18 -26.38 9.19
N TYR A 237 -0.29 -27.18 10.16
CA TYR A 237 -0.50 -28.62 9.95
C TYR A 237 -1.51 -28.87 8.82
N PHE A 238 -2.53 -28.04 8.67
CA PHE A 238 -3.51 -28.15 7.60
C PHE A 238 -3.08 -27.47 6.28
N GLY A 239 -1.94 -26.77 6.27
CA GLY A 239 -1.51 -25.94 5.15
C GLY A 239 -2.35 -24.67 4.97
N ARG A 240 -3.00 -24.20 6.05
CA ARG A 240 -3.90 -23.04 6.08
C ARG A 240 -3.28 -21.82 6.77
N ALA A 241 -1.95 -21.80 6.93
CA ALA A 241 -1.24 -20.70 7.53
C ALA A 241 0.04 -20.34 6.77
N VAL A 242 0.55 -19.14 7.03
CA VAL A 242 1.83 -18.63 6.52
C VAL A 242 2.53 -17.79 7.57
N ASP A 243 3.84 -17.99 7.70
CA ASP A 243 4.73 -17.11 8.47
C ASP A 243 5.58 -16.27 7.53
N ILE A 244 5.51 -14.94 7.71
CA ILE A 244 6.25 -13.93 6.95
C ILE A 244 7.28 -13.31 7.87
N TYR A 245 8.57 -13.47 7.57
CA TYR A 245 9.67 -13.02 8.44
C TYR A 245 10.35 -11.73 7.97
N ALA A 246 10.03 -11.25 6.76
CA ALA A 246 10.49 -9.95 6.28
C ALA A 246 9.45 -9.28 5.37
N VAL A 247 9.39 -7.96 5.41
CA VAL A 247 8.52 -7.09 4.59
C VAL A 247 9.37 -5.95 4.03
N ASN A 248 9.28 -5.68 2.73
CA ASN A 248 10.06 -4.66 2.01
C ASN A 248 11.58 -4.75 2.29
N GLY A 249 12.09 -5.97 2.45
CA GLY A 249 13.50 -6.23 2.75
C GLY A 249 13.90 -6.02 4.21
N GLN A 250 13.01 -5.54 5.07
CA GLN A 250 13.24 -5.41 6.52
C GLN A 250 12.74 -6.65 7.26
N ALA A 251 13.54 -7.16 8.20
CA ALA A 251 13.11 -8.24 9.07
C ALA A 251 11.90 -7.80 9.92
N VAL A 252 10.97 -8.72 10.14
CA VAL A 252 9.87 -8.47 11.06
C VAL A 252 10.45 -8.40 12.48
N SER A 253 10.06 -7.35 13.20
CA SER A 253 10.41 -7.14 14.61
C SER A 253 9.37 -6.20 15.24
N PRO A 254 9.35 -6.03 16.57
CA PRO A 254 8.47 -5.06 17.24
C PRO A 254 8.65 -3.61 16.79
N PHE A 255 9.76 -3.29 16.12
CA PHE A 255 10.11 -1.94 15.65
C PHE A 255 9.97 -1.79 14.13
N SER A 256 9.51 -2.83 13.42
CA SER A 256 9.40 -2.81 11.96
C SER A 256 8.12 -2.13 11.51
N SER A 257 8.24 -0.89 11.01
CA SER A 257 7.14 -0.08 10.47
C SER A 257 6.48 -0.74 9.26
N ASP A 258 7.25 -1.33 8.35
CA ASP A 258 6.75 -2.05 7.18
C ASP A 258 5.91 -3.26 7.60
N ALA A 259 6.38 -4.02 8.60
CA ALA A 259 5.65 -5.16 9.13
C ALA A 259 4.37 -4.71 9.86
N TYR A 260 4.41 -3.60 10.60
CA TYR A 260 3.22 -3.01 11.22
C TYR A 260 2.21 -2.57 10.17
N GLY A 261 2.67 -1.93 9.09
CA GLY A 261 1.87 -1.50 7.95
C GLY A 261 1.19 -2.68 7.25
N LEU A 262 1.95 -3.74 6.93
CA LEU A 262 1.39 -4.96 6.37
C LEU A 262 0.35 -5.59 7.31
N THR A 263 0.66 -5.71 8.60
CA THR A 263 -0.25 -6.31 9.59
C THR A 263 -1.55 -5.51 9.70
N SER A 264 -1.47 -4.18 9.73
CA SER A 264 -2.63 -3.28 9.75
C SER A 264 -3.42 -3.30 8.45
N TRP A 265 -2.76 -3.56 7.33
CA TRP A 265 -3.44 -3.72 6.04
C TRP A 265 -4.20 -5.04 5.95
N LEU A 266 -3.64 -6.13 6.50
CA LEU A 266 -4.28 -7.45 6.53
C LEU A 266 -5.63 -7.44 7.28
N THR A 267 -5.79 -6.59 8.31
CA THR A 267 -7.05 -6.47 9.06
C THR A 267 -8.20 -5.88 8.22
N GLN A 268 -7.88 -5.27 7.08
CA GLN A 268 -8.82 -4.60 6.20
C GLN A 268 -9.23 -5.45 5.00
N LEU A 269 -8.75 -6.71 4.92
CA LEU A 269 -9.12 -7.61 3.83
C LEU A 269 -10.63 -7.93 3.88
N PRO A 270 -11.29 -7.98 2.71
CA PRO A 270 -12.73 -8.21 2.65
C PRO A 270 -13.12 -9.64 3.08
N PRO A 271 -14.41 -9.87 3.38
CA PRO A 271 -14.94 -11.20 3.68
C PRO A 271 -14.54 -12.23 2.61
N GLY A 272 -14.12 -13.42 3.04
CA GLY A 272 -13.62 -14.50 2.17
C GLY A 272 -12.10 -14.50 1.96
N LEU A 273 -11.43 -13.38 2.23
CA LEU A 273 -9.96 -13.28 2.28
C LEU A 273 -9.44 -12.81 3.64
N SER A 274 -10.32 -12.29 4.49
CA SER A 274 -10.01 -11.96 5.89
C SER A 274 -9.56 -13.23 6.65
N PRO A 275 -8.33 -13.24 7.21
CA PRO A 275 -7.83 -14.37 7.99
C PRO A 275 -8.57 -14.50 9.32
N SER A 276 -8.57 -15.70 9.91
CA SER A 276 -9.10 -15.90 11.27
C SER A 276 -8.05 -15.64 12.35
N GLU A 277 -6.76 -15.70 11.98
CA GLU A 277 -5.63 -15.53 12.90
C GLU A 277 -4.60 -14.56 12.30
N ILE A 278 -4.21 -13.55 13.09
CA ILE A 278 -3.07 -12.67 12.79
C ILE A 278 -2.14 -12.60 14.00
N GLY A 279 -1.10 -13.42 14.01
CA GLY A 279 -0.04 -13.38 15.03
C GLY A 279 1.04 -12.39 14.62
N SER A 280 1.45 -11.48 15.51
CA SER A 280 2.46 -10.48 15.17
C SER A 280 3.21 -9.95 16.40
N PRO A 281 4.33 -9.22 16.23
CA PRO A 281 5.02 -8.60 17.36
C PRO A 281 4.27 -7.38 17.95
N PHE A 282 3.14 -6.98 17.36
CA PHE A 282 2.46 -5.72 17.62
C PHE A 282 1.21 -5.90 18.49
N SER A 283 1.21 -5.33 19.69
CA SER A 283 0.04 -5.35 20.59
C SER A 283 -1.09 -4.40 20.17
N GLY A 284 -0.83 -3.46 19.27
CA GLY A 284 -1.79 -2.43 18.84
C GLY A 284 -2.72 -2.82 17.69
N ILE A 285 -2.68 -4.06 17.22
CA ILE A 285 -3.51 -4.52 16.09
C ILE A 285 -4.91 -4.87 16.60
N LEU A 286 -5.89 -4.04 16.25
CA LEU A 286 -7.29 -4.23 16.64
C LEU A 286 -8.02 -5.07 15.58
N PHE A 287 -7.99 -6.39 15.73
CA PHE A 287 -8.67 -7.33 14.83
C PHE A 287 -9.12 -8.59 15.58
N PRO A 288 -10.36 -9.10 15.36
CA PRO A 288 -10.78 -10.37 15.93
C PRO A 288 -9.86 -11.51 15.48
N GLY A 289 -9.13 -12.14 16.41
CA GLY A 289 -8.13 -13.16 16.09
C GLY A 289 -6.70 -12.65 15.95
N ALA A 290 -6.45 -11.36 16.21
CA ALA A 290 -5.09 -10.85 16.36
C ALA A 290 -4.51 -11.23 17.73
N PHE A 291 -3.23 -11.60 17.77
CA PHE A 291 -2.51 -11.90 19.01
C PHE A 291 -1.02 -11.55 18.93
N THR A 292 -0.41 -11.36 20.10
CA THR A 292 1.03 -11.19 20.24
C THR A 292 1.54 -11.99 21.43
N ASP A 293 2.60 -12.75 21.23
CA ASP A 293 3.22 -13.58 22.25
C ASP A 293 4.74 -13.66 22.04
N ALA A 294 5.41 -14.56 22.77
CA ALA A 294 6.85 -14.75 22.67
C ALA A 294 7.30 -15.48 21.39
N ALA A 295 6.42 -16.23 20.73
CA ALA A 295 6.73 -16.95 19.50
C ALA A 295 6.67 -16.02 18.27
N HIS A 296 5.80 -15.01 18.28
CA HIS A 296 5.56 -14.13 17.12
C HIS A 296 6.34 -12.80 17.21
N LYS A 297 7.60 -12.84 17.67
CA LYS A 297 8.41 -11.62 17.80
C LYS A 297 9.19 -11.25 16.53
N ASP A 298 9.38 -12.20 15.64
CA ASP A 298 10.25 -12.11 14.45
C ASP A 298 9.53 -12.46 13.14
N HIS A 299 8.20 -12.64 13.17
CA HIS A 299 7.38 -12.91 12.00
C HIS A 299 5.93 -12.47 12.19
N ILE A 300 5.21 -12.36 11.07
CA ILE A 300 3.76 -12.21 10.99
C ILE A 300 3.19 -13.58 10.61
N HIS A 301 2.35 -14.13 11.48
CA HIS A 301 1.55 -15.32 11.23
C HIS A 301 0.19 -14.93 10.68
N VAL A 302 -0.24 -15.59 9.60
CA VAL A 302 -1.59 -15.43 9.03
C VAL A 302 -2.22 -16.82 8.87
N GLY A 303 -3.37 -17.04 9.50
CA GLY A 303 -4.06 -18.34 9.54
C GLY A 303 -5.53 -18.28 9.16
N PHE A 304 -6.06 -19.42 8.71
CA PHE A 304 -7.47 -19.61 8.39
C PHE A 304 -8.03 -20.91 8.96
N ASP A 305 -9.19 -20.80 9.61
CA ASP A 305 -10.01 -21.93 10.05
C ASP A 305 -10.92 -22.51 8.96
#